data_AF-C6K7E4-F1
#
_entry.id   AF-C6K7E4-F1
#
_cell.length_a   1.000
_cell.length_b   1.000
_cell.length_c   1.000
_cell.angle_alpha   90.00
_cell.angle_beta   90.00
_cell.angle_gamma   90.00
#
_symmetry.space_group_name_H-M   'P 1'
#
loop_
_entity.id
_entity.type
_entity.pdbx_description
1 polymer ?
#
loop_
_entity_poly.entity_id
_entity_poly.type
_entity_poly.pdbx_seq_one_letter_code
_entity_poly.pdbx_strand_id
1 'polypeptide(L)'
;LGLDAVQHPLLGAVVALPGSDSVVLTGRVSLATHSWLADHAVRGTVLMPGTGFVELVVRAADEVGCGVVDELVIEAPLRLPVAGGVQLSVPVGEADEGGRRQVTVHSRTDAADTWTRHVTGTVSAASAPATTPDLAAWPPGQAQPVDLSGFYDELAAVGYEYGPAFQG
;
A
#
# COMPACT_ATOMS: atom_id res chain seq x y z
N LEU A 1 22.69 9.28 6.46
CA LEU A 1 23.41 10.37 5.75
C LEU A 1 23.72 9.83 4.36
N GLY A 2 23.11 10.41 3.31
CA GLY A 2 23.33 10.03 1.91
C GLY A 2 22.05 9.85 1.08
N LEU A 3 20.86 9.77 1.72
CA LEU A 3 19.56 9.65 1.06
C LEU A 3 18.61 10.74 1.59
N ASP A 4 17.66 11.15 0.76
CA ASP A 4 16.59 12.04 1.16
C ASP A 4 15.56 11.29 2.00
N ALA A 5 15.19 11.89 3.14
CA ALA A 5 14.28 11.26 4.11
C ALA A 5 12.83 11.39 3.64
N VAL A 6 12.08 10.29 3.74
CA VAL A 6 10.65 10.28 3.49
C VAL A 6 9.92 10.28 4.84
N GLN A 7 9.03 11.25 5.06
CA GLN A 7 8.15 11.29 6.22
C GLN A 7 6.92 10.41 5.95
N HIS A 8 7.08 9.10 6.06
CA HIS A 8 6.00 8.13 5.86
C HIS A 8 6.16 6.93 6.82
N PRO A 9 5.09 6.38 7.41
CA PRO A 9 5.22 5.28 8.37
C PRO A 9 5.91 4.03 7.79
N LEU A 10 5.62 3.69 6.52
CA LEU A 10 6.13 2.47 5.89
C LEU A 10 7.40 2.68 5.03
N LEU A 11 7.73 3.93 4.69
CA LEU A 11 8.81 4.29 3.75
C LEU A 11 9.70 5.35 4.40
N GLY A 12 11.01 5.11 4.44
CA GLY A 12 11.96 5.95 5.17
C GLY A 12 12.89 6.79 4.30
N ALA A 13 13.10 6.40 3.03
CA ALA A 13 14.02 7.10 2.16
C ALA A 13 13.62 7.02 0.68
N VAL A 14 14.00 8.03 -0.09
CA VAL A 14 13.90 8.07 -1.56
C VAL A 14 15.28 8.24 -2.17
N VAL A 15 15.48 7.59 -3.32
CA VAL A 15 16.71 7.67 -4.12
C VAL A 15 16.33 8.04 -5.55
N ALA A 16 16.73 9.22 -6.01
CA ALA A 16 16.69 9.57 -7.42
C ALA A 16 17.81 8.84 -8.17
N LEU A 17 17.51 8.24 -9.32
CA LEU A 17 18.49 7.51 -10.12
C LEU A 17 19.18 8.45 -11.11
N PRO A 18 20.50 8.72 -10.97
CA PRO A 18 21.20 9.64 -11.84
C PRO A 18 21.09 9.27 -13.32
N GLY A 19 20.84 10.26 -14.17
CA GLY A 19 20.69 10.05 -15.61
C GLY A 19 19.30 9.58 -16.05
N SER A 20 18.30 9.61 -15.16
CA SER A 20 16.90 9.31 -15.46
C SER A 20 15.97 10.14 -14.57
N ASP A 21 14.69 10.20 -14.92
CA ASP A 21 13.63 10.75 -14.06
C ASP A 21 13.01 9.68 -13.15
N SER A 22 13.73 8.59 -12.88
CA SER A 22 13.26 7.48 -12.04
C SER A 22 13.64 7.68 -10.57
N VAL A 23 12.81 7.17 -9.68
CA VAL A 23 13.06 7.16 -8.23
C VAL A 23 12.84 5.77 -7.65
N VAL A 24 13.47 5.49 -6.52
CA VAL A 24 13.19 4.30 -5.71
C VAL A 24 12.94 4.72 -4.28
N LEU A 25 11.74 4.40 -3.76
CA LEU A 25 11.46 4.55 -2.34
C LEU A 25 11.77 3.25 -1.60
N THR A 26 12.28 3.37 -0.39
CA THR A 26 12.67 2.22 0.44
C THR A 26 12.09 2.34 1.83
N GLY A 27 11.80 1.19 2.43
CA GLY A 27 11.24 1.11 3.77
C GLY A 27 11.55 -0.22 4.43
N ARG A 28 11.19 -0.34 5.70
CA ARG A 28 11.28 -1.61 6.42
C ARG A 28 10.15 -1.72 7.43
N VAL A 29 9.39 -2.82 7.34
CA VAL A 29 8.26 -3.11 8.22
C VAL A 29 8.54 -4.35 9.06
N SER A 30 8.00 -4.39 10.27
CA SER A 30 7.97 -5.57 11.13
C SER A 30 6.83 -5.44 12.12
N LEU A 31 6.36 -6.55 12.69
CA LEU A 31 5.34 -6.51 13.74
C LEU A 31 5.83 -5.81 15.02
N ALA A 32 7.14 -5.68 15.22
CA ALA A 32 7.71 -4.97 16.37
C ALA A 32 7.62 -3.44 16.23
N THR A 33 7.67 -2.91 15.01
CA THR A 33 7.58 -1.45 14.75
C THR A 33 6.21 -1.02 14.23
N HIS A 34 5.46 -1.96 13.65
CA HIS A 34 4.14 -1.74 13.04
C HIS A 34 3.17 -2.79 13.59
N SER A 35 2.91 -2.76 14.90
CA SER A 35 2.11 -3.78 15.59
C SER A 35 0.71 -3.95 15.01
N TRP A 36 0.12 -2.87 14.47
CA TRP A 36 -1.18 -2.90 13.80
C TRP A 36 -1.22 -3.83 12.58
N LEU A 37 -0.09 -4.16 11.95
CA LEU A 37 -0.07 -5.14 10.86
C LEU A 37 -0.51 -6.53 11.32
N ALA A 38 -0.35 -6.87 12.61
CA ALA A 38 -0.80 -8.14 13.16
C ALA A 38 -2.33 -8.28 13.13
N ASP A 39 -3.06 -7.17 13.03
CA ASP A 39 -4.52 -7.12 13.00
C ASP A 39 -5.11 -7.37 11.60
N HIS A 40 -4.28 -7.72 10.61
CA HIS A 40 -4.75 -8.13 9.29
C HIS A 40 -4.20 -9.52 8.92
N ALA A 41 -4.96 -10.55 9.27
CA ALA A 41 -4.61 -11.93 8.99
C ALA A 41 -5.68 -12.66 8.16
N VAL A 42 -5.24 -13.62 7.35
CA VAL A 42 -6.11 -14.52 6.60
C VAL A 42 -5.68 -15.95 6.88
N ARG A 43 -6.58 -16.75 7.47
CA ARG A 43 -6.34 -18.15 7.86
C ARG A 43 -5.04 -18.30 8.66
N GLY A 44 -4.88 -17.48 9.70
CA GLY A 44 -3.73 -17.45 10.61
C GLY A 44 -2.44 -16.87 10.02
N THR A 45 -2.45 -16.36 8.79
CA THR A 45 -1.28 -15.74 8.16
C THR A 45 -1.41 -14.23 8.16
N VAL A 46 -0.49 -13.53 8.82
CA VAL A 46 -0.41 -12.06 8.78
C VAL A 46 0.04 -11.60 7.39
N LEU A 47 -0.77 -10.76 6.76
CA LEU A 47 -0.56 -10.27 5.41
C LEU A 47 -0.54 -8.75 5.39
N MET A 48 0.33 -8.18 4.55
CA MET A 48 0.17 -6.79 4.15
C MET A 48 -1.22 -6.62 3.50
N PRO A 49 -2.07 -5.72 3.99
CA PRO A 49 -3.36 -5.46 3.35
C PRO A 49 -3.15 -4.96 1.93
N GLY A 50 -4.08 -5.29 1.02
CA GLY A 50 -4.03 -4.79 -0.36
C GLY A 50 -4.02 -3.26 -0.43
N THR A 51 -4.76 -2.59 0.45
CA THR A 51 -4.76 -1.13 0.59
C THR A 51 -3.43 -0.56 1.09
N GLY A 52 -2.63 -1.37 1.81
CA GLY A 52 -1.27 -0.99 2.16
C GLY A 52 -0.36 -0.90 0.94
N PHE A 53 -0.58 -1.73 -0.09
CA PHE A 53 0.13 -1.58 -1.37
C PHE A 53 -0.30 -0.32 -2.12
N VAL A 54 -1.60 0.01 -2.09
CA VAL A 54 -2.12 1.26 -2.67
C VAL A 54 -1.41 2.46 -2.04
N GLU A 55 -1.30 2.50 -0.71
CA GLU A 55 -0.58 3.56 0.01
C GLU A 55 0.89 3.67 -0.45
N LEU A 56 1.61 2.54 -0.53
CA LEU A 56 3.00 2.52 -1.00
C LEU A 56 3.14 3.09 -2.42
N VAL A 57 2.21 2.73 -3.31
CA VAL A 57 2.20 3.20 -4.69
C VAL A 57 1.87 4.70 -4.77
N VAL A 58 0.83 5.16 -4.09
CA VAL A 58 0.44 6.57 -4.05
C VAL A 58 1.58 7.43 -3.52
N ARG A 59 2.17 7.03 -2.38
CA ARG A 59 3.30 7.76 -1.81
C ARG A 59 4.49 7.81 -2.75
N ALA A 60 4.78 6.72 -3.47
CA ALA A 60 5.86 6.71 -4.46
C ALA A 60 5.54 7.59 -5.69
N ALA A 61 4.28 7.63 -6.12
CA ALA A 61 3.81 8.45 -7.23
C ALA A 61 3.90 9.96 -6.91
N ASP A 62 3.66 10.35 -5.66
CA ASP A 62 3.79 11.74 -5.20
C ASP A 62 5.21 12.30 -5.43
N GLU A 63 6.26 11.49 -5.30
CA GLU A 63 7.66 11.91 -5.54
C GLU A 63 7.92 12.35 -6.99
N VAL A 64 7.09 11.88 -7.93
CA VAL A 64 7.23 12.17 -9.36
C VAL A 64 6.07 13.01 -9.90
N GLY A 65 5.27 13.61 -9.02
CA GLY A 65 4.13 14.46 -9.38
C GLY A 65 2.97 13.70 -10.02
N CYS A 66 2.87 12.38 -9.81
CA CYS A 66 1.75 11.56 -10.27
C CYS A 66 0.73 11.41 -9.14
N GLY A 67 -0.46 11.99 -9.32
CA GLY A 67 -1.53 11.98 -8.32
C GLY A 67 -2.62 10.93 -8.56
N VAL A 68 -2.49 10.11 -9.61
CA VAL A 68 -3.49 9.11 -10.00
C VAL A 68 -2.83 7.76 -10.15
N VAL A 69 -3.46 6.72 -9.58
CA VAL A 69 -3.16 5.33 -9.87
C VAL A 69 -4.12 4.87 -10.97
N ASP A 70 -3.60 4.71 -12.19
CA ASP A 70 -4.40 4.29 -13.34
C ASP A 70 -4.76 2.81 -13.25
N GLU A 71 -3.79 1.99 -12.80
CA GLU A 71 -3.93 0.55 -12.64
C GLU A 71 -3.00 0.04 -11.54
N LEU A 72 -3.47 -0.94 -10.79
CA LEU A 72 -2.67 -1.65 -9.79
C LEU A 72 -3.05 -3.14 -9.76
N VAL A 73 -2.09 -3.99 -10.05
CA VAL A 73 -2.23 -5.45 -10.02
C VAL A 73 -1.40 -6.00 -8.88
N ILE A 74 -2.05 -6.69 -7.94
CA ILE A 74 -1.38 -7.43 -6.86
C ILE A 74 -1.06 -8.84 -7.38
N GLU A 75 0.21 -9.10 -7.65
CA GLU A 75 0.72 -10.35 -8.23
C GLU A 75 0.94 -11.43 -7.17
N ALA A 76 1.38 -11.04 -5.96
CA ALA A 76 1.71 -11.97 -4.89
C ALA A 76 1.45 -11.34 -3.51
N PRO A 77 0.93 -12.10 -2.53
CA PRO A 77 0.76 -11.60 -1.18
C PRO A 77 2.11 -11.34 -0.49
N LEU A 78 2.17 -10.30 0.34
CA LEU A 78 3.31 -10.08 1.23
C LEU A 78 2.98 -10.63 2.62
N ARG A 79 3.65 -11.72 3.00
CA ARG A 79 3.53 -12.35 4.32
C ARG A 79 4.50 -11.70 5.30
N LEU A 80 4.01 -11.37 6.49
CA LEU A 80 4.81 -10.71 7.53
C LEU A 80 5.31 -11.77 8.51
N PRO A 81 6.62 -11.90 8.71
CA PRO A 81 7.15 -12.87 9.66
C PRO A 81 6.85 -12.42 11.10
N VAL A 82 6.65 -13.39 12.00
CA VAL A 82 6.41 -13.14 13.43
C VAL A 82 7.58 -12.40 14.08
N ALA A 83 8.80 -12.64 13.60
CA ALA A 83 10.02 -11.98 14.06
C ALA A 83 10.91 -11.57 12.87
N GLY A 84 11.74 -10.54 13.08
CA GLY A 84 12.53 -9.94 12.01
C GLY A 84 11.75 -8.88 11.24
N GLY A 85 12.29 -8.42 10.11
CA GLY A 85 11.63 -7.43 9.27
C GLY A 85 11.66 -7.77 7.79
N VAL A 86 10.90 -6.98 7.06
CA VAL A 86 10.74 -7.02 5.62
C VAL A 86 11.20 -5.68 5.07
N GLN A 87 12.18 -5.71 4.19
CA GLN A 87 12.59 -4.55 3.41
C GLN A 87 11.62 -4.36 2.25
N LEU A 88 11.25 -3.11 2.00
CA LEU A 88 10.38 -2.67 0.92
C LEU A 88 11.19 -1.86 -0.10
N SER A 89 10.89 -2.06 -1.38
CA SER A 89 11.44 -1.27 -2.49
C SER A 89 10.31 -0.94 -3.47
N VAL A 90 10.14 0.35 -3.76
CA VAL A 90 9.07 0.86 -4.63
C VAL A 90 9.70 1.73 -5.72
N PRO A 91 10.24 1.11 -6.79
CA PRO A 91 10.75 1.85 -7.93
C PRO A 91 9.60 2.41 -8.77
N VAL A 92 9.77 3.66 -9.20
CA VAL A 92 8.93 4.36 -10.18
C VAL A 92 9.80 4.72 -11.37
N GLY A 93 9.40 4.24 -12.55
CA GLY A 93 10.13 4.43 -13.79
C GLY A 93 9.96 5.83 -14.39
N GLU A 94 10.64 6.03 -15.52
CA GLU A 94 10.50 7.22 -16.35
C GLU A 94 9.08 7.35 -16.91
N ALA A 95 8.72 8.58 -17.27
CA ALA A 95 7.45 8.85 -17.93
C ALA A 95 7.51 8.34 -19.39
N ASP A 96 6.43 7.71 -19.83
CA ASP A 96 6.17 7.47 -21.26
C ASP A 96 5.80 8.78 -21.98
N GLU A 97 5.60 8.72 -23.30
CA GLU A 97 5.20 9.88 -24.12
C GLU A 97 3.88 10.53 -23.64
N GLY A 98 3.04 9.79 -22.91
CA GLY A 98 1.79 10.26 -22.33
C GLY A 98 1.92 10.73 -20.88
N GLY A 99 3.13 10.77 -20.30
CA GLY A 99 3.35 11.19 -18.91
C GLY A 99 3.04 10.10 -17.87
N ARG A 100 2.75 8.86 -18.29
CA ARG A 100 2.47 7.75 -17.37
C ARG A 100 3.76 7.07 -16.96
N ARG A 101 3.81 6.58 -15.72
CA ARG A 101 4.98 5.93 -15.15
C ARG A 101 4.61 4.54 -14.65
N GLN A 102 5.49 3.58 -14.90
CA GLN A 102 5.38 2.26 -14.29
C GLN A 102 5.85 2.32 -12.84
N VAL A 103 5.13 1.67 -11.95
CA VAL A 103 5.48 1.50 -10.54
C VAL A 103 5.40 0.03 -10.16
N THR A 104 6.34 -0.43 -9.33
CA THR A 104 6.28 -1.78 -8.78
C THR A 104 6.54 -1.76 -7.29
N VAL A 105 6.02 -2.74 -6.56
CA VAL A 105 6.34 -2.93 -5.13
C VAL A 105 7.02 -4.27 -4.96
N HIS A 106 8.19 -4.26 -4.34
CA HIS A 106 8.98 -5.43 -4.03
C HIS A 106 9.24 -5.53 -2.55
N SER A 107 9.40 -6.76 -2.08
CA SER A 107 9.87 -6.99 -0.72
C SER A 107 10.87 -8.13 -0.64
N ARG A 108 11.65 -8.13 0.44
CA ARG A 108 12.41 -9.30 0.89
C ARG A 108 12.47 -9.30 2.42
N THR A 109 12.51 -10.47 3.02
CA THR A 109 12.80 -10.58 4.45
C THR A 109 14.27 -10.28 4.70
N ASP A 110 14.65 -9.87 5.91
CA ASP A 110 16.05 -9.61 6.26
C ASP A 110 16.96 -10.85 6.11
N ALA A 111 16.38 -12.05 6.14
CA ALA A 111 17.09 -13.32 5.97
C ALA A 111 17.16 -13.81 4.51
N ALA A 112 16.46 -13.15 3.58
CA ALA A 112 16.39 -13.55 2.18
C ALA A 112 17.23 -12.62 1.28
N ASP A 113 17.91 -13.22 0.31
CA ASP A 113 18.68 -12.47 -0.68
C ASP A 113 17.86 -12.06 -1.91
N THR A 114 16.74 -12.74 -2.16
CA THR A 114 15.91 -12.54 -3.36
C THR A 114 14.70 -11.66 -3.07
N TRP A 115 14.45 -10.69 -3.95
CA TRP A 115 13.26 -9.85 -3.92
C TRP A 115 12.07 -10.55 -4.56
N THR A 116 10.90 -10.42 -3.94
CA THR A 116 9.61 -10.81 -4.50
C THR A 116 8.86 -9.56 -4.95
N ARG A 117 8.38 -9.56 -6.19
CA ARG A 117 7.47 -8.53 -6.67
C ARG A 117 6.05 -8.85 -6.21
N HIS A 118 5.39 -7.86 -5.62
CA HIS A 118 4.02 -7.95 -5.14
C HIS A 118 3.07 -7.18 -6.03
N VAL A 119 3.53 -6.10 -6.64
CA VAL A 119 2.69 -5.18 -7.40
C VAL A 119 3.37 -4.76 -8.70
N THR A 120 2.59 -4.70 -9.76
CA THR A 120 2.81 -3.85 -10.93
C THR A 120 1.67 -2.84 -11.02
N GLY A 121 1.97 -1.63 -11.48
CA GLY A 121 0.96 -0.59 -11.64
C GLY A 121 1.43 0.52 -12.56
N THR A 122 0.47 1.37 -12.92
CA THR A 122 0.69 2.55 -13.75
C THR A 122 0.13 3.77 -13.01
N VAL A 123 0.91 4.85 -12.98
CA VAL A 123 0.53 6.11 -12.34
C VAL A 123 0.66 7.27 -13.31
N SER A 124 -0.17 8.30 -13.15
CA SER A 124 -0.20 9.46 -14.03
C SER A 124 -0.45 10.76 -13.26
N ALA A 125 -0.16 11.89 -13.91
CA ALA A 125 -0.52 13.19 -13.38
C ALA A 125 -2.05 13.36 -13.35
N ALA A 126 -2.58 13.99 -12.31
CA ALA A 126 -4.01 14.29 -12.24
C ALA A 126 -4.40 15.31 -13.33
N SER A 127 -5.41 14.99 -14.14
CA SER A 127 -5.88 15.85 -15.23
C SER A 127 -7.08 16.72 -14.87
N ALA A 128 -7.91 16.28 -13.92
CA ALA A 128 -9.02 17.05 -13.35
C ALA A 128 -9.42 16.51 -11.96
N PRO A 129 -9.92 17.36 -11.04
CA PRO A 129 -10.48 16.88 -9.78
C PRO A 129 -11.70 16.00 -10.05
N ALA A 130 -11.74 14.84 -9.39
CA ALA A 130 -12.90 13.95 -9.46
C ALA A 130 -14.14 14.63 -8.88
N THR A 131 -15.31 14.42 -9.51
CA THR A 131 -16.59 14.82 -8.93
C THR A 131 -16.87 14.00 -7.67
N THR A 132 -16.91 14.65 -6.52
CA THR A 132 -17.30 14.02 -5.26
C THR A 132 -18.83 14.06 -5.09
N PRO A 133 -19.43 13.00 -4.52
CA PRO A 133 -20.85 13.03 -4.18
C PRO A 133 -21.12 14.07 -3.07
N ASP A 134 -22.33 14.64 -3.08
CA ASP A 134 -22.79 15.52 -2.01
C ASP A 134 -23.08 14.71 -0.73
N LEU A 135 -22.43 15.08 0.37
CA LEU A 135 -22.54 14.43 1.68
C LEU A 135 -23.28 15.31 2.70
N ALA A 136 -23.94 16.40 2.29
CA ALA A 136 -24.65 17.30 3.20
C ALA A 136 -25.83 16.63 3.92
N ALA A 137 -26.44 15.60 3.31
CA ALA A 137 -27.48 14.77 3.93
C ALA A 137 -26.99 13.33 4.09
N TRP A 138 -26.66 12.94 5.33
CA TRP A 138 -26.12 11.62 5.66
C TRP A 138 -26.87 11.00 6.86
N PRO A 139 -27.35 9.73 6.76
CA PRO A 139 -27.28 8.85 5.60
C PRO A 139 -28.19 9.32 4.44
N PRO A 140 -27.94 8.88 3.19
CA PRO A 140 -28.81 9.20 2.06
C PRO A 140 -30.27 8.80 2.33
N GLY A 141 -31.24 9.58 1.85
CA GLY A 141 -32.65 9.41 2.25
C GLY A 141 -33.32 8.07 1.92
N GLN A 142 -32.75 7.30 0.99
CA GLN A 142 -33.22 5.94 0.65
C GLN A 142 -32.33 4.83 1.26
N ALA A 143 -31.35 5.18 2.08
CA ALA A 143 -30.48 4.20 2.72
C ALA A 143 -31.26 3.42 3.79
N GLN A 144 -31.11 2.10 3.76
CA GLN A 144 -31.62 1.21 4.81
C GLN A 144 -30.45 0.81 5.71
N PRO A 145 -30.59 0.88 7.04
CA PRO A 145 -29.54 0.45 7.94
C PRO A 145 -29.35 -1.07 7.86
N VAL A 146 -28.10 -1.50 7.98
CA VAL A 146 -27.70 -2.90 8.09
C VAL A 146 -27.21 -3.13 9.52
N ASP A 147 -27.69 -4.20 10.16
CA ASP A 147 -27.18 -4.62 11.47
C ASP A 147 -25.79 -5.26 11.30
N LEU A 148 -24.80 -4.77 12.05
CA LEU A 148 -23.42 -5.25 12.02
C LEU A 148 -23.08 -6.14 13.22
N SER A 149 -24.07 -6.46 14.06
CA SER A 149 -23.88 -7.36 15.21
C SER A 149 -23.31 -8.70 14.75
N GLY A 150 -22.13 -9.07 15.26
CA GLY A 150 -21.45 -10.33 14.90
C GLY A 150 -20.71 -10.31 13.56
N PHE A 151 -20.72 -9.20 12.80
CA PHE A 151 -20.13 -9.13 11.46
C PHE A 151 -18.67 -9.59 11.41
N TYR A 152 -17.83 -9.10 12.33
CA TYR A 152 -16.41 -9.49 12.37
C TYR A 152 -16.20 -10.93 12.88
N ASP A 153 -17.07 -11.43 13.76
CA ASP A 153 -17.02 -12.82 14.22
C ASP A 153 -17.33 -13.79 13.07
N GLU A 154 -18.31 -13.45 12.22
CA GLU A 154 -18.65 -14.21 11.02
C GLU A 154 -17.51 -14.21 9.98
N LEU A 155 -16.86 -13.06 9.78
CA LEU A 155 -15.66 -12.96 8.94
C LEU A 155 -14.50 -13.82 9.46
N ALA A 156 -14.26 -13.79 10.77
CA ALA A 156 -13.24 -14.62 11.41
C ALA A 156 -13.56 -16.12 11.23
N ALA A 157 -14.83 -16.52 11.33
CA ALA A 157 -15.25 -17.90 11.13
C ALA A 157 -14.96 -18.44 9.71
N VAL A 158 -14.90 -17.57 8.69
CA VAL A 158 -14.51 -17.94 7.32
C VAL A 158 -13.04 -17.66 6.99
N GLY A 159 -12.27 -17.16 7.98
CA GLY A 159 -10.82 -17.02 7.95
C GLY A 159 -10.30 -15.61 7.67
N TYR A 160 -11.12 -14.56 7.74
CA TYR A 160 -10.67 -13.17 7.76
C TYR A 160 -10.54 -12.69 9.21
N GLU A 161 -9.31 -12.66 9.70
CA GLU A 161 -8.98 -12.34 11.08
C GLU A 161 -8.58 -10.86 11.17
N TYR A 162 -9.59 -9.99 11.20
CA TYR A 162 -9.41 -8.55 11.41
C TYR A 162 -9.36 -8.25 12.91
N GLY A 163 -8.21 -7.82 13.40
CA GLY A 163 -8.01 -7.32 14.76
C GLY A 163 -8.47 -5.87 14.92
N PRO A 164 -8.32 -5.28 16.12
CA PRO A 164 -8.90 -3.97 16.46
C PRO A 164 -8.55 -2.84 15.49
N ALA A 165 -7.34 -2.82 14.91
CA ALA A 165 -6.96 -1.79 13.94
C ALA A 165 -7.69 -1.91 12.59
N PHE A 166 -8.32 -3.04 12.28
CA PHE A 166 -9.05 -3.31 11.03
C PHE A 166 -10.56 -3.49 11.24
N GLN A 167 -11.07 -3.21 12.45
CA GLN A 167 -12.50 -3.21 12.76
C GLN A 167 -13.07 -1.78 12.82
N GLY A 168 -12.89 -1.02 11.73
CA GLY A 168 -13.29 0.38 11.60
C GLY A 168 -14.62 0.62 10.90
#